data_AF-A0AAE1V823-F1
#
_entry.id   AF-A0AAE1V823-F1
#
_cell.length_a   1.000
_cell.length_b   1.000
_cell.length_c   1.000
_cell.angle_alpha   90.00
_cell.angle_beta   90.00
_cell.angle_gamma   90.00
#
_symmetry.space_group_name_H-M   'P 1'
#
loop_
_entity.id
_entity.type
_entity.pdbx_description
1 polymer ?
#
loop_
_entity_poly.entity_id
_entity_poly.type
_entity_poly.pdbx_seq_one_letter_code
_entity_poly.pdbx_strand_id
1 'polypeptide(L)'
;MSVTFSSPAVRSFYVSRSPSHNRVSRPRVIMSAVRSSDSLGVTPILTKLQKDCATPLPVLRHVADAMAADMRAGLAVDGSSDLKMILSYVDTLPTGNEKCLFYALDLGGTNFRVLRVQLGGKEKRVIAAEFEQVSIPQELMFATSEELFDFIASALGKSAQKEGGKFELPQGRTREIGFTFSFPVKQTSIKSGILIKWTKGFAVSGTAGKDVVACLNEAMERQGMYMQVSALVNDTVGTLAGARYWDDNVMVAVILGTGTNACYVERADAIPKLTKRMSKSPITIVNTEWGAFSNGLPLTEFDREMDAESINPDNLGYVPWRNCKTGAGQNGQGWRPIWWQLCSGKVSHSICAAVITYVISAVDDANVIGEVLVIMKGSLGVTGKVASMTPDICAMQQDTSRDLEVVESVLYDIAGVKSDLSARKTVVDICDTIAKRGGRLAGAGIVGILQKMEEDSKGLVFWQGKTRLAKYYIPLEESEKHKVEYEVHRLVVNRDPKFTNFVEFRTHKVIYRRYAGLFFSLCVDITDNELAYLESIHLFVEILDHFFSNVCELDLVFNFHKVYLILDEFILAGELQETSNYRENGRIGKAGVKIFVLARDKHFPLPS
;
A
#
# COMPACT_ATOMS: atom_id res chain seq x y z
N MET A 1 50.71 -33.15 47.89
CA MET A 1 49.71 -34.18 47.53
C MET A 1 49.53 -34.07 46.02
N SER A 2 50.35 -34.76 45.22
CA SER A 2 50.17 -36.15 44.75
C SER A 2 48.85 -36.26 43.97
N VAL A 3 48.83 -36.58 42.67
CA VAL A 3 49.01 -37.92 42.08
C VAL A 3 48.72 -37.70 40.58
N THR A 4 49.68 -37.80 39.64
CA THR A 4 50.05 -38.98 38.81
C THR A 4 48.95 -39.42 37.81
N PHE A 5 49.16 -39.91 36.57
CA PHE A 5 50.31 -40.58 35.94
C PHE A 5 50.10 -40.77 34.40
N SER A 6 51.22 -40.78 33.65
CA SER A 6 51.68 -41.69 32.55
C SER A 6 50.73 -42.15 31.41
N SER A 7 51.05 -42.05 30.09
CA SER A 7 52.19 -42.60 29.29
C SER A 7 52.16 -44.15 29.17
N PRO A 8 52.83 -44.88 28.22
CA PRO A 8 53.71 -44.49 27.09
C PRO A 8 53.48 -45.25 25.74
N ALA A 9 53.93 -44.70 24.60
CA ALA A 9 55.09 -45.12 23.74
C ALA A 9 54.91 -46.45 22.96
N VAL A 10 55.46 -46.64 21.75
CA VAL A 10 56.91 -46.84 21.51
C VAL A 10 57.26 -46.75 20.00
N ARG A 11 58.24 -45.87 19.73
CA ARG A 11 59.45 -45.93 18.84
C ARG A 11 59.31 -46.45 17.40
N SER A 12 59.61 -45.62 16.39
CA SER A 12 60.94 -45.15 15.91
C SER A 12 61.73 -46.25 15.21
N PHE A 13 62.18 -46.01 13.96
CA PHE A 13 63.60 -45.87 13.61
C PHE A 13 63.75 -45.33 12.17
N TYR A 14 64.63 -44.34 12.04
CA TYR A 14 65.13 -43.73 10.80
C TYR A 14 66.46 -44.38 10.39
N VAL A 15 66.94 -43.98 9.19
CA VAL A 15 68.34 -43.95 8.65
C VAL A 15 68.51 -44.88 7.43
N SER A 16 68.50 -44.34 6.18
CA SER A 16 69.64 -43.90 5.31
C SER A 16 70.49 -45.08 4.77
N ARG A 17 71.02 -45.19 3.54
CA ARG A 17 71.37 -44.28 2.42
C ARG A 17 71.86 -45.17 1.21
N SER A 18 71.42 -44.88 -0.03
CA SER A 18 72.13 -44.88 -1.36
C SER A 18 72.96 -46.12 -1.87
N PRO A 19 73.48 -46.22 -3.14
CA PRO A 19 73.34 -45.38 -4.37
C PRO A 19 73.21 -46.11 -5.76
N SER A 20 72.89 -45.30 -6.79
CA SER A 20 73.36 -45.24 -8.22
C SER A 20 73.07 -46.32 -9.29
N HIS A 21 72.34 -45.92 -10.37
CA HIS A 21 72.90 -45.75 -11.74
C HIS A 21 71.98 -44.90 -12.68
N ASN A 22 72.61 -44.08 -13.52
CA ASN A 22 72.08 -43.03 -14.40
C ASN A 22 71.28 -43.51 -15.65
N ARG A 23 70.20 -42.80 -16.03
CA ARG A 23 70.08 -42.00 -17.28
C ARG A 23 68.71 -41.32 -17.42
N VAL A 24 68.76 -40.12 -18.01
CA VAL A 24 67.73 -39.07 -18.13
C VAL A 24 66.42 -39.55 -18.78
N SER A 25 65.29 -39.31 -18.10
CA SER A 25 63.93 -39.44 -18.65
C SER A 25 63.09 -38.21 -18.27
N ARG A 26 62.54 -37.52 -19.28
CA ARG A 26 61.60 -36.40 -19.14
C ARG A 26 60.35 -36.81 -18.36
N PRO A 27 59.86 -36.03 -17.38
CA PRO A 27 58.50 -36.19 -16.88
C PRO A 27 57.54 -35.20 -17.55
N ARG A 28 56.48 -35.76 -18.11
CA ARG A 28 55.23 -35.10 -18.49
C ARG A 28 54.57 -34.44 -17.27
N VAL A 29 54.17 -33.19 -17.50
CA VAL A 29 53.02 -32.44 -16.97
C VAL A 29 52.21 -33.10 -15.86
N ILE A 30 52.25 -32.51 -14.66
CA ILE A 30 51.10 -32.44 -13.74
C ILE A 30 50.74 -30.95 -13.66
N MET A 31 49.53 -30.60 -14.12
CA MET A 31 49.03 -29.24 -14.06
C MET A 31 48.87 -28.80 -12.60
N SER A 32 49.68 -27.84 -12.17
CA SER A 32 49.27 -26.93 -11.10
C SER A 32 48.28 -25.95 -11.72
N ALA A 33 46.98 -26.19 -11.52
CA ALA A 33 45.99 -25.15 -11.75
C ALA A 33 46.28 -24.03 -10.74
N VAL A 34 46.91 -22.97 -11.24
CA VAL A 34 46.91 -21.64 -10.62
C VAL A 34 45.45 -21.34 -10.29
N ARG A 35 45.14 -21.15 -9.00
CA ARG A 35 43.84 -20.60 -8.61
C ARG A 35 43.70 -19.27 -9.34
N SER A 36 42.84 -19.26 -10.35
CA SER A 36 42.35 -18.04 -10.96
C SER A 36 41.84 -17.16 -9.83
N SER A 37 42.37 -15.94 -9.78
CA SER A 37 41.83 -14.83 -8.99
C SER A 37 40.31 -14.84 -9.07
N ASP A 38 39.65 -15.00 -7.92
CA ASP A 38 38.21 -14.85 -7.78
C ASP A 38 37.79 -13.52 -8.40
N SER A 39 37.06 -13.59 -9.51
CA SER A 39 36.24 -12.47 -9.97
C SER A 39 35.20 -12.21 -8.89
N LEU A 40 35.34 -11.11 -8.13
CA LEU A 40 34.31 -10.59 -7.24
C LEU A 40 33.08 -10.22 -8.08
N GLY A 41 32.23 -11.20 -8.35
CA GLY A 41 31.08 -11.06 -9.26
C GLY A 41 29.93 -10.26 -8.64
N VAL A 42 28.97 -9.85 -9.47
CA VAL A 42 27.73 -9.14 -9.11
C VAL A 42 26.77 -9.98 -8.25
N THR A 43 26.86 -11.31 -8.34
CA THR A 43 25.94 -12.28 -7.70
C THR A 43 25.85 -12.22 -6.17
N PRO A 44 26.95 -12.05 -5.40
CA PRO A 44 26.89 -11.97 -3.93
C PRO A 44 26.13 -10.74 -3.41
N ILE A 45 26.15 -9.62 -4.14
CA ILE A 45 25.49 -8.37 -3.73
C ILE A 45 24.00 -8.44 -4.01
N LEU A 46 23.59 -8.96 -5.18
CA LEU A 46 22.17 -9.22 -5.44
C LEU A 46 21.60 -10.20 -4.40
N THR A 47 22.35 -11.26 -4.06
CA THR A 47 21.95 -12.22 -3.03
C THR A 47 21.81 -11.57 -1.65
N LYS A 48 22.77 -10.71 -1.28
CA LYS A 48 22.71 -9.93 -0.03
C LYS A 48 21.51 -8.99 -0.02
N LEU A 49 21.29 -8.23 -1.08
CA LEU A 49 20.16 -7.31 -1.23
C LEU A 49 18.83 -8.05 -1.11
N GLN A 50 18.66 -9.18 -1.81
CA GLN A 50 17.45 -10.01 -1.73
C GLN A 50 17.19 -10.54 -0.32
N LYS A 51 18.25 -10.98 0.37
CA LYS A 51 18.17 -11.46 1.75
C LYS A 51 17.78 -10.34 2.72
N ASP A 52 18.42 -9.17 2.60
CA ASP A 52 18.21 -8.06 3.52
C ASP A 52 16.87 -7.34 3.25
N CYS A 53 16.38 -7.36 2.00
CA CYS A 53 15.06 -6.89 1.61
C CYS A 53 13.92 -7.90 1.86
N ALA A 54 14.24 -9.11 2.30
CA ALA A 54 13.24 -10.15 2.50
C ALA A 54 12.22 -9.76 3.57
N THR A 55 10.94 -9.89 3.23
CA THR A 55 9.81 -9.56 4.13
C THR A 55 8.95 -10.81 4.36
N PRO A 56 9.46 -11.84 5.07
CA PRO A 56 8.69 -13.03 5.38
C PRO A 56 7.49 -12.68 6.27
N LEU A 57 6.49 -13.56 6.31
CA LEU A 57 5.22 -13.29 7.01
C LEU A 57 5.39 -12.87 8.49
N PRO A 58 6.33 -13.43 9.28
CA PRO A 58 6.57 -12.97 10.65
C PRO A 58 7.02 -11.50 10.74
N VAL A 59 7.85 -11.03 9.80
CA VAL A 59 8.29 -9.63 9.74
C VAL A 59 7.12 -8.72 9.41
N LEU A 60 6.30 -9.10 8.43
CA LEU A 60 5.12 -8.31 8.05
C LEU A 60 4.08 -8.23 9.19
N ARG A 61 3.88 -9.31 9.94
CA ARG A 61 3.01 -9.31 11.13
C ARG A 61 3.54 -8.36 12.19
N HIS A 62 4.85 -8.42 12.48
CA HIS A 62 5.47 -7.50 13.43
C HIS A 62 5.31 -6.03 13.03
N VAL A 63 5.50 -5.70 11.74
CA VAL A 63 5.28 -4.35 11.21
C VAL A 63 3.82 -3.92 11.36
N ALA A 64 2.86 -4.80 11.07
CA ALA A 64 1.43 -4.51 11.21
C ALA A 64 1.04 -4.26 12.68
N ASP A 65 1.52 -5.09 13.60
CA ASP A 65 1.26 -4.96 15.03
C ASP A 65 1.88 -3.66 15.59
N ALA A 66 3.10 -3.31 15.15
CA ALA A 66 3.76 -2.06 15.51
C ALA A 66 3.00 -0.82 14.98
N MET A 67 2.51 -0.88 13.73
CA MET A 67 1.67 0.17 13.15
C MET A 67 0.39 0.36 13.97
N ALA A 68 -0.31 -0.73 14.31
CA ALA A 68 -1.52 -0.67 15.14
C ALA A 68 -1.24 -0.07 16.54
N ALA A 69 -0.13 -0.45 17.16
CA ALA A 69 0.29 0.11 18.45
C ALA A 69 0.59 1.62 18.38
N ASP A 70 1.34 2.06 17.37
CA ASP A 70 1.64 3.47 17.15
C ASP A 70 0.38 4.31 16.87
N MET A 71 -0.56 3.75 16.11
CA MET A 71 -1.85 4.40 15.86
C MET A 71 -2.63 4.62 17.16
N ARG A 72 -2.63 3.62 18.07
CA ARG A 72 -3.28 3.75 19.39
C ARG A 72 -2.60 4.80 20.24
N ALA A 73 -1.26 4.80 20.29
CA ALA A 73 -0.51 5.83 20.99
C ALA A 73 -0.86 7.23 20.44
N GLY A 74 -0.75 7.44 19.12
CA GLY A 74 -1.05 8.72 18.48
C GLY A 74 -2.48 9.23 18.69
N LEU A 75 -3.46 8.35 18.91
CA LEU A 75 -4.83 8.72 19.29
C LEU A 75 -5.02 8.96 20.79
N ALA A 76 -4.16 8.40 21.64
CA ALA A 76 -4.25 8.56 23.09
C ALA A 76 -3.88 9.98 23.51
N VAL A 77 -2.72 10.48 23.06
CA VAL A 77 -2.20 11.81 23.38
C VAL A 77 -1.36 12.33 22.21
N ASP A 78 -1.51 13.61 21.86
CA ASP A 78 -0.70 14.24 20.82
C ASP A 78 0.80 14.14 21.14
N GLY A 79 1.60 13.66 20.18
CA GLY A 79 3.05 13.53 20.31
C GLY A 79 3.56 12.28 21.01
N SER A 80 2.68 11.36 21.41
CA SER A 80 3.07 10.07 22.02
C SER A 80 3.48 8.98 21.01
N SER A 81 3.33 9.25 19.72
CA SER A 81 3.82 8.41 18.62
C SER A 81 4.35 9.31 17.49
N ASP A 82 5.16 8.72 16.62
CA ASP A 82 5.55 9.32 15.35
C ASP A 82 4.32 9.56 14.45
N LEU A 83 3.30 8.71 14.57
CA LEU A 83 2.01 8.87 13.90
C LEU A 83 1.21 10.00 14.53
N LYS A 84 0.93 11.03 13.73
CA LYS A 84 0.22 12.22 14.22
C LYS A 84 -1.26 11.95 14.49
N MET A 85 -1.87 11.03 13.76
CA MET A 85 -3.27 10.64 13.93
C MET A 85 -4.18 11.88 13.99
N ILE A 86 -4.10 12.70 12.94
CA ILE A 86 -4.75 14.02 12.85
C ILE A 86 -6.25 13.81 12.64
N LEU A 87 -7.05 14.48 13.46
CA LEU A 87 -8.50 14.51 13.32
C LEU A 87 -8.87 15.37 12.11
N SER A 88 -9.64 14.81 11.17
CA SER A 88 -10.06 15.52 9.96
C SER A 88 -11.24 16.48 10.16
N TYR A 89 -11.96 16.34 11.28
CA TYR A 89 -13.24 17.03 11.54
C TYR A 89 -14.33 16.74 10.50
N VAL A 90 -14.15 15.71 9.67
CA VAL A 90 -15.22 15.18 8.81
C VAL A 90 -16.13 14.32 9.67
N ASP A 91 -17.21 14.92 10.15
CA ASP A 91 -18.19 14.26 11.03
C ASP A 91 -19.27 13.50 10.24
N THR A 92 -19.43 13.81 8.94
CA THR A 92 -20.41 13.15 8.06
C THR A 92 -19.74 12.71 6.78
N LEU A 93 -19.81 11.42 6.50
CA LEU A 93 -19.32 10.84 5.25
C LEU A 93 -20.31 11.09 4.11
N PRO A 94 -19.84 11.20 2.86
CA PRO A 94 -20.73 11.26 1.70
C PRO A 94 -21.66 10.05 1.65
N THR A 95 -22.91 10.29 1.30
CA THR A 95 -24.00 9.30 1.25
C THR A 95 -24.35 8.87 -0.17
N GLY A 96 -23.84 9.59 -1.17
CA GLY A 96 -24.24 9.48 -2.56
C GLY A 96 -25.45 10.35 -2.91
N ASN A 97 -26.22 10.84 -1.93
CA ASN A 97 -27.44 11.62 -2.15
C ASN A 97 -27.19 13.11 -2.42
N GLU A 98 -25.94 13.55 -2.31
CA GLU A 98 -25.54 14.94 -2.51
C GLU A 98 -25.93 15.41 -3.92
N LYS A 99 -26.46 16.63 -3.99
CA LYS A 99 -26.93 17.29 -5.20
C LYS A 99 -26.42 18.73 -5.22
N CYS A 100 -26.29 19.29 -6.43
CA CYS A 100 -25.85 20.66 -6.75
C CYS A 100 -24.42 20.72 -7.31
N LEU A 101 -24.05 21.91 -7.76
CA LEU A 101 -22.71 22.32 -8.13
C LEU A 101 -21.84 22.54 -6.88
N PHE A 102 -20.67 21.93 -6.87
CA PHE A 102 -19.60 22.15 -5.89
C PHE A 102 -18.29 22.44 -6.58
N TYR A 103 -17.41 23.17 -5.90
CA TYR A 103 -16.04 23.41 -6.33
C TYR A 103 -15.07 22.65 -5.45
N ALA A 104 -13.93 22.26 -6.02
CA ALA A 104 -12.80 21.78 -5.26
C ALA A 104 -11.52 22.49 -5.71
N LEU A 105 -10.66 22.79 -4.75
CA LEU A 105 -9.33 23.33 -4.97
C LEU A 105 -8.33 22.33 -4.42
N ASP A 106 -7.47 21.78 -5.27
CA ASP A 106 -6.41 20.87 -4.86
C ASP A 106 -5.05 21.53 -5.03
N LEU A 107 -4.45 21.90 -3.91
CA LEU A 107 -3.13 22.51 -3.82
C LEU A 107 -2.17 21.53 -3.15
N GLY A 108 -1.30 20.91 -3.96
CA GLY A 108 -0.40 19.85 -3.49
C GLY A 108 1.03 19.90 -3.99
N GLY A 109 1.40 20.88 -4.84
CA GLY A 109 2.76 21.02 -5.39
C GLY A 109 2.89 22.27 -6.26
N THR A 110 3.77 22.22 -7.26
CA THR A 110 4.02 23.31 -8.23
C THR A 110 2.85 23.57 -9.18
N ASN A 111 1.87 22.67 -9.21
CA ASN A 111 0.60 22.86 -9.88
C ASN A 111 -0.51 22.71 -8.85
N PHE A 112 -1.60 23.44 -9.05
CA PHE A 112 -2.86 23.19 -8.36
C PHE A 112 -3.97 22.92 -9.38
N ARG A 113 -5.07 22.35 -8.89
CA ARG A 113 -6.24 22.05 -9.71
C ARG A 113 -7.46 22.77 -9.15
N VAL A 114 -8.22 23.40 -10.03
CA VAL A 114 -9.56 23.88 -9.74
C VAL A 114 -10.52 22.92 -10.40
N LEU A 115 -11.45 22.37 -9.64
CA LEU A 115 -12.47 21.45 -10.12
C LEU A 115 -13.85 22.03 -9.87
N ARG A 116 -14.79 21.71 -10.76
CA ARG A 116 -16.21 21.90 -10.55
C ARG A 116 -16.94 20.60 -10.83
N VAL A 117 -17.89 20.26 -9.98
CA VAL A 117 -18.62 18.99 -10.05
C VAL A 117 -20.10 19.25 -9.83
N GLN A 118 -20.92 18.80 -10.78
CA GLN A 118 -22.38 18.78 -10.66
C GLN A 118 -22.80 17.41 -10.14
N LEU A 119 -23.31 17.35 -8.91
CA LEU A 119 -23.81 16.12 -8.29
C LEU A 119 -25.32 15.98 -8.49
N GLY A 120 -25.76 14.76 -8.76
CA GLY A 120 -27.15 14.41 -9.10
C GLY A 120 -27.84 13.45 -8.12
N GLY A 121 -27.24 13.16 -6.97
CA GLY A 121 -27.73 12.16 -6.02
C GLY A 121 -27.43 10.72 -6.41
N LYS A 122 -27.94 9.74 -5.64
CA LYS A 122 -27.47 8.34 -5.68
C LYS A 122 -27.72 7.63 -7.01
N GLU A 123 -28.72 8.05 -7.76
CA GLU A 123 -29.05 7.51 -9.08
C GLU A 123 -28.15 8.08 -10.18
N LYS A 124 -28.05 9.42 -10.26
CA LYS A 124 -27.32 10.10 -11.34
C LYS A 124 -25.83 10.29 -11.07
N ARG A 125 -25.42 10.15 -9.80
CA ARG A 125 -24.04 10.32 -9.33
C ARG A 125 -23.44 11.65 -9.81
N VAL A 126 -22.27 11.63 -10.42
CA VAL A 126 -21.63 12.80 -11.02
C VAL A 126 -22.24 13.06 -12.40
N ILE A 127 -22.98 14.15 -12.54
CA ILE A 127 -23.62 14.56 -13.82
C ILE A 127 -22.57 15.15 -14.76
N ALA A 128 -21.69 15.99 -14.23
CA ALA A 128 -20.61 16.63 -14.96
C ALA A 128 -19.46 16.95 -14.01
N ALA A 129 -18.24 16.80 -14.49
CA ALA A 129 -17.04 17.20 -13.77
C ALA A 129 -16.05 17.78 -14.76
N GLU A 130 -15.47 18.92 -14.40
CA GLU A 130 -14.40 19.57 -15.17
C GLU A 130 -13.31 20.02 -14.21
N PHE A 131 -12.08 20.01 -14.69
CA PHE A 131 -10.94 20.53 -13.94
C PHE A 131 -10.01 21.37 -14.81
N GLU A 132 -9.34 22.31 -14.17
CA GLU A 132 -8.31 23.15 -14.75
C GLU A 132 -7.06 23.00 -13.91
N GLN A 133 -5.96 22.58 -14.54
CA GLN A 133 -4.66 22.56 -13.89
C GLN A 133 -3.96 23.89 -14.14
N VAL A 134 -3.48 24.50 -13.06
CA VAL A 134 -2.80 25.79 -13.10
C VAL A 134 -1.39 25.61 -12.53
N SER A 135 -0.39 25.95 -13.34
CA SER A 135 1.00 26.00 -12.89
C SER A 135 1.19 27.24 -12.03
N ILE A 136 1.82 27.07 -10.88
CA ILE A 136 2.20 28.16 -9.98
C ILE A 136 3.53 28.74 -10.50
N PRO A 137 3.58 30.03 -10.88
CA PRO A 137 4.83 30.70 -11.17
C PRO A 137 5.83 30.51 -10.02
N GLN A 138 7.08 30.21 -10.34
CA GLN A 138 8.08 29.80 -9.35
C GLN A 138 8.32 30.91 -8.30
N GLU A 139 8.23 32.16 -8.70
CA GLU A 139 8.30 33.34 -7.84
C GLU A 139 7.22 33.33 -6.74
N LEU A 140 6.01 32.84 -7.03
CA LEU A 140 4.92 32.77 -6.05
C LEU A 140 5.14 31.70 -4.98
N MET A 141 6.06 30.77 -5.20
CA MET A 141 6.45 29.77 -4.18
C MET A 141 7.30 30.39 -3.06
N PHE A 142 7.85 31.59 -3.28
CA PHE A 142 8.70 32.34 -2.33
C PHE A 142 8.13 33.71 -1.99
N ALA A 143 6.95 34.04 -2.51
CA ALA A 143 6.29 35.33 -2.37
C ALA A 143 5.63 35.51 -0.99
N THR A 144 4.74 36.48 -0.86
CA THR A 144 3.90 36.67 0.32
C THR A 144 2.64 35.79 0.28
N SER A 145 2.05 35.56 1.46
CA SER A 145 0.78 34.84 1.57
C SER A 145 -0.32 35.45 0.71
N GLU A 146 -0.42 36.78 0.67
CA GLU A 146 -1.44 37.49 -0.09
C GLU A 146 -1.28 37.23 -1.60
N GLU A 147 -0.07 37.35 -2.14
CA GLU A 147 0.21 37.13 -3.57
C GLU A 147 -0.13 35.71 -4.03
N LEU A 148 0.23 34.69 -3.24
CA LEU A 148 -0.11 33.30 -3.58
C LEU A 148 -1.62 33.06 -3.56
N PHE A 149 -2.31 33.47 -2.49
CA PHE A 149 -3.75 33.22 -2.37
C PHE A 149 -4.58 34.08 -3.33
N ASP A 150 -4.14 35.28 -3.69
CA ASP A 150 -4.78 36.11 -4.72
C ASP A 150 -4.64 35.47 -6.11
N PHE A 151 -3.48 34.88 -6.42
CA PHE A 151 -3.30 34.11 -7.66
C PHE A 151 -4.25 32.91 -7.73
N ILE A 152 -4.38 32.16 -6.63
CA ILE A 152 -5.30 31.02 -6.52
C ILE A 152 -6.76 31.46 -6.66
N ALA A 153 -7.16 32.53 -5.96
CA ALA A 153 -8.51 33.09 -6.05
C ALA A 153 -8.84 33.56 -7.48
N SER A 154 -7.88 34.16 -8.18
CA SER A 154 -8.06 34.56 -9.59
C SER A 154 -8.36 33.36 -10.50
N ALA A 155 -7.68 32.23 -10.30
CA ALA A 155 -7.96 31.00 -11.03
C ALA A 155 -9.35 30.43 -10.72
N LEU A 156 -9.77 30.44 -9.44
CA LEU A 156 -11.13 30.07 -9.04
C LEU A 156 -12.18 30.96 -9.72
N GLY A 157 -11.96 32.28 -9.74
CA GLY A 157 -12.85 33.24 -10.39
C GLY A 157 -13.00 32.99 -11.89
N LYS A 158 -11.89 32.71 -12.59
CA LYS A 158 -11.90 32.34 -14.01
C LYS A 158 -12.68 31.05 -14.27
N SER A 159 -12.57 30.05 -13.38
CA SER A 159 -13.33 28.81 -13.49
C SER A 159 -14.84 29.05 -13.26
N ALA A 160 -15.19 29.88 -12.28
CA ALA A 160 -16.58 30.25 -11.98
C ALA A 160 -17.27 31.02 -13.12
N GLN A 161 -16.52 31.82 -13.89
CA GLN A 161 -17.06 32.53 -15.07
C GLN A 161 -17.47 31.59 -16.21
N LYS A 162 -16.96 30.35 -16.24
CA LYS A 162 -17.28 29.35 -17.26
C LYS A 162 -18.54 28.53 -16.90
N GLU A 163 -19.28 28.92 -15.86
CA GLU A 163 -20.53 28.26 -15.47
C GLU A 163 -21.60 28.35 -16.57
N GLY A 164 -22.57 27.44 -16.51
CA GLY A 164 -23.65 27.33 -17.50
C GLY A 164 -23.74 25.93 -18.11
N GLY A 165 -24.85 25.66 -18.79
CA GLY A 165 -25.12 24.36 -19.41
C GLY A 165 -25.25 23.27 -18.35
N LYS A 166 -24.25 22.36 -18.28
CA LYS A 166 -24.28 21.21 -17.36
C LYS A 166 -23.94 21.56 -15.91
N PHE A 167 -23.47 22.79 -15.66
CA PHE A 167 -23.12 23.29 -14.33
C PHE A 167 -24.10 24.40 -13.95
N GLU A 168 -25.00 24.08 -13.04
CA GLU A 168 -26.07 24.98 -12.61
C GLU A 168 -25.97 25.24 -11.11
N LEU A 169 -25.76 26.50 -10.76
CA LEU A 169 -25.83 26.98 -9.39
C LEU A 169 -27.24 27.56 -9.14
N PRO A 170 -28.00 27.02 -8.16
CA PRO A 170 -29.30 27.58 -7.79
C PRO A 170 -29.19 29.05 -7.38
N GLN A 171 -30.18 29.86 -7.75
CA GLN A 171 -30.20 31.29 -7.43
C GLN A 171 -30.16 31.51 -5.91
N GLY A 172 -29.27 32.41 -5.47
CA GLY A 172 -29.10 32.75 -4.05
C GLY A 172 -28.24 31.76 -3.26
N ARG A 173 -27.66 30.72 -3.90
CA ARG A 173 -26.73 29.81 -3.24
C ARG A 173 -25.28 30.29 -3.39
N THR A 174 -24.53 30.30 -2.29
CA THR A 174 -23.08 30.53 -2.30
C THR A 174 -22.36 29.34 -2.92
N ARG A 175 -21.31 29.60 -3.72
CA ARG A 175 -20.46 28.52 -4.24
C ARG A 175 -19.62 27.94 -3.11
N GLU A 176 -19.76 26.65 -2.88
CA GLU A 176 -19.06 25.95 -1.82
C GLU A 176 -17.80 25.28 -2.36
N ILE A 177 -16.67 25.51 -1.70
CA ILE A 177 -15.35 24.99 -2.08
C ILE A 177 -14.88 23.95 -1.06
N GLY A 178 -14.54 22.75 -1.54
CA GLY A 178 -13.68 21.80 -0.83
C GLY A 178 -12.21 22.12 -1.11
N PHE A 179 -11.49 22.62 -0.11
CA PHE A 179 -10.09 22.99 -0.21
C PHE A 179 -9.20 21.82 0.24
N THR A 180 -8.66 21.07 -0.73
CA THR A 180 -7.63 20.06 -0.50
C THR A 180 -6.28 20.74 -0.39
N PHE A 181 -5.70 20.75 0.81
CA PHE A 181 -4.44 21.44 1.09
C PHE A 181 -3.40 20.45 1.62
N SER A 182 -2.52 20.00 0.71
CA SER A 182 -1.61 18.89 0.97
C SER A 182 -0.27 19.34 1.56
N PHE A 183 -0.34 20.16 2.62
CA PHE A 183 0.79 20.57 3.45
C PHE A 183 0.49 20.31 4.93
N PRO A 184 1.52 20.25 5.80
CA PRO A 184 1.31 20.06 7.23
C PRO A 184 0.44 21.17 7.84
N VAL A 185 -0.76 20.81 8.27
CA VAL A 185 -1.74 21.71 8.88
C VAL A 185 -2.21 21.15 10.22
N LYS A 186 -2.30 22.03 11.22
CA LYS A 186 -3.03 21.76 12.45
C LYS A 186 -4.49 22.15 12.22
N GLN A 187 -5.31 21.19 11.83
CA GLN A 187 -6.72 21.42 11.59
C GLN A 187 -7.45 21.69 12.92
N THR A 188 -8.26 22.75 12.96
CA THR A 188 -8.99 23.18 14.16
C THR A 188 -10.50 23.05 14.02
N SER A 189 -10.99 22.95 12.79
CA SER A 189 -12.36 22.56 12.44
C SER A 189 -12.40 22.04 11.00
N ILE A 190 -13.57 21.58 10.53
CA ILE A 190 -13.74 21.21 9.13
C ILE A 190 -13.42 22.38 8.18
N LYS A 191 -13.54 23.64 8.62
CA LYS A 191 -13.38 24.84 7.80
C LYS A 191 -12.28 25.78 8.29
N SER A 192 -11.31 25.27 9.05
CA SER A 192 -10.17 26.06 9.55
C SER A 192 -8.96 25.18 9.81
N GLY A 193 -7.77 25.68 9.46
CA GLY A 193 -6.54 24.94 9.70
C GLY A 193 -5.30 25.81 9.63
N ILE A 194 -4.48 25.70 10.67
CA ILE A 194 -3.27 26.51 10.80
C ILE A 194 -2.12 25.82 10.08
N LEU A 195 -1.51 26.51 9.10
CA LEU A 195 -0.30 26.00 8.44
C LEU A 195 0.81 25.86 9.49
N ILE A 196 1.34 24.65 9.64
CA ILE A 196 2.48 24.39 10.53
C ILE A 196 3.76 24.86 9.83
N LYS A 197 3.98 24.41 8.60
CA LYS A 197 5.10 24.84 7.76
C LYS A 197 4.90 24.48 6.30
N TRP A 198 5.58 25.23 5.44
CA TRP A 198 5.70 24.88 4.04
C TRP A 198 6.63 23.69 3.81
N THR A 199 6.34 22.95 2.75
CA THR A 199 7.14 21.83 2.26
C THR A 199 7.16 21.86 0.72
N LYS A 200 7.73 20.85 0.06
CA LYS A 200 7.66 20.69 -1.41
C LYS A 200 8.20 21.90 -2.20
N GLY A 201 9.21 22.57 -1.64
CA GLY A 201 9.87 23.73 -2.27
C GLY A 201 9.18 25.08 -2.04
N PHE A 202 8.07 25.12 -1.29
CA PHE A 202 7.42 26.37 -0.89
C PHE A 202 8.15 27.00 0.29
N ALA A 203 8.26 28.33 0.28
CA ALA A 203 8.76 29.16 1.37
C ALA A 203 8.02 30.51 1.40
N VAL A 204 6.68 30.47 1.30
CA VAL A 204 5.84 31.67 1.23
C VAL A 204 5.83 32.38 2.59
N SER A 205 6.18 33.67 2.56
CA SER A 205 6.32 34.49 3.74
C SER A 205 4.96 34.89 4.33
N GLY A 206 4.86 34.87 5.66
CA GLY A 206 3.67 35.33 6.38
C GLY A 206 2.47 34.36 6.40
N THR A 207 2.58 33.12 5.91
CA THR A 207 1.51 32.10 6.02
C THR A 207 1.68 31.17 7.21
N ALA A 208 2.92 30.86 7.62
CA ALA A 208 3.16 29.95 8.74
C ALA A 208 2.51 30.47 10.03
N GLY A 209 1.73 29.63 10.71
CA GLY A 209 0.95 30.02 11.87
C GLY A 209 -0.39 30.72 11.57
N LYS A 210 -0.75 30.94 10.30
CA LYS A 210 -2.07 31.47 9.89
C LYS A 210 -3.04 30.37 9.47
N ASP A 211 -4.33 30.67 9.57
CA ASP A 211 -5.41 29.85 9.04
C ASP A 211 -5.49 29.98 7.51
N VAL A 212 -5.16 28.90 6.80
CA VAL A 212 -5.13 28.90 5.32
C VAL A 212 -6.50 29.07 4.70
N VAL A 213 -7.57 28.70 5.42
CA VAL A 213 -8.95 28.89 4.96
C VAL A 213 -9.32 30.37 5.01
N ALA A 214 -8.94 31.07 6.08
CA ALA A 214 -9.13 32.50 6.20
C ALA A 214 -8.37 33.24 5.08
N CYS A 215 -7.10 32.89 4.85
CA CYS A 215 -6.30 33.49 3.78
C CYS A 215 -6.95 33.36 2.39
N LEU A 216 -7.52 32.21 2.06
CA LEU A 216 -8.21 31.99 0.78
C LEU A 216 -9.55 32.74 0.71
N ASN A 217 -10.35 32.74 1.78
CA ASN A 217 -11.61 33.48 1.82
C ASN A 217 -11.39 34.99 1.66
N GLU A 218 -10.39 35.56 2.35
CA GLU A 218 -10.02 36.97 2.23
C GLU A 218 -9.56 37.32 0.80
N ALA A 219 -8.79 36.43 0.15
CA ALA A 219 -8.38 36.60 -1.24
C ALA A 219 -9.57 36.60 -2.22
N MET A 220 -10.55 35.71 -2.01
CA MET A 220 -11.79 35.68 -2.78
C MET A 220 -12.65 36.94 -2.53
N GLU A 221 -12.72 37.43 -1.29
CA GLU A 221 -13.45 38.65 -0.93
C GLU A 221 -12.85 39.90 -1.58
N ARG A 222 -11.52 40.05 -1.56
CA ARG A 222 -10.81 41.14 -2.26
C ARG A 222 -11.12 41.18 -3.76
N GLN A 223 -11.43 40.03 -4.36
CA GLN A 223 -11.77 39.89 -5.78
C GLN A 223 -13.29 39.91 -6.04
N GLY A 224 -14.12 40.19 -5.02
CA GLY A 224 -15.57 40.29 -5.15
C GLY A 224 -16.26 38.96 -5.47
N MET A 225 -15.65 37.83 -5.11
CA MET A 225 -16.16 36.50 -5.47
C MET A 225 -17.18 35.99 -4.45
N TYR A 226 -18.35 35.55 -4.92
CA TYR A 226 -19.37 34.92 -4.09
C TYR A 226 -19.10 33.41 -3.93
N MET A 227 -18.05 33.08 -3.19
CA MET A 227 -17.61 31.71 -2.89
C MET A 227 -17.16 31.61 -1.42
N GLN A 228 -17.26 30.41 -0.84
CA GLN A 228 -16.82 30.13 0.52
C GLN A 228 -16.19 28.74 0.60
N VAL A 229 -15.09 28.63 1.34
CA VAL A 229 -14.54 27.33 1.72
C VAL A 229 -15.44 26.67 2.76
N SER A 230 -16.09 25.56 2.37
CA SER A 230 -16.97 24.77 3.25
C SER A 230 -16.20 23.66 3.98
N ALA A 231 -15.09 23.19 3.41
CA ALA A 231 -14.25 22.17 4.02
C ALA A 231 -12.78 22.33 3.63
N LEU A 232 -11.88 22.25 4.61
CA LEU A 232 -10.46 22.02 4.45
C LEU A 232 -10.20 20.52 4.63
N VAL A 233 -9.57 19.89 3.64
CA VAL A 233 -9.32 18.45 3.66
C VAL A 233 -7.87 18.14 3.30
N ASN A 234 -7.35 17.07 3.89
CA ASN A 234 -6.15 16.41 3.39
C ASN A 234 -6.49 15.60 2.12
N ASP A 235 -5.55 15.44 1.19
CA ASP A 235 -5.73 14.69 -0.06
C ASP A 235 -6.18 13.24 0.15
N THR A 236 -5.64 12.58 1.16
CA THR A 236 -5.98 11.20 1.49
C THR A 236 -7.41 11.11 2.07
N VAL A 237 -7.80 12.10 2.88
CA VAL A 237 -9.19 12.25 3.38
C VAL A 237 -10.17 12.52 2.23
N GLY A 238 -9.80 13.40 1.30
CA GLY A 238 -10.58 13.65 0.08
C GLY A 238 -10.73 12.40 -0.79
N THR A 239 -9.68 11.58 -0.88
CA THR A 239 -9.70 10.29 -1.58
C THR A 239 -10.69 9.31 -0.94
N LEU A 240 -10.70 9.21 0.39
CA LEU A 240 -11.68 8.40 1.12
C LEU A 240 -13.10 8.90 0.87
N ALA A 241 -13.35 10.19 1.03
CA ALA A 241 -14.67 10.78 0.83
C ALA A 241 -15.17 10.59 -0.62
N GLY A 242 -14.30 10.80 -1.61
CA GLY A 242 -14.62 10.60 -3.02
C GLY A 242 -14.97 9.15 -3.34
N ALA A 243 -14.22 8.18 -2.81
CA ALA A 243 -14.53 6.76 -2.98
C ALA A 243 -15.81 6.35 -2.22
N ARG A 244 -16.00 6.87 -1.01
CA ARG A 244 -17.18 6.64 -0.16
C ARG A 244 -18.48 7.14 -0.78
N TYR A 245 -18.41 8.21 -1.57
CA TYR A 245 -19.55 8.68 -2.36
C TYR A 245 -20.10 7.57 -3.29
N TRP A 246 -19.22 6.72 -3.85
CA TRP A 246 -19.62 5.64 -4.77
C TRP A 246 -19.93 4.33 -4.05
N ASP A 247 -19.11 3.97 -3.07
CA ASP A 247 -19.22 2.71 -2.32
C ASP A 247 -19.30 2.97 -0.81
N ASP A 248 -20.46 2.63 -0.23
CA ASP A 248 -20.74 2.76 1.20
C ASP A 248 -19.83 1.90 2.09
N ASN A 249 -19.04 1.01 1.50
CA ASN A 249 -18.13 0.13 2.22
C ASN A 249 -16.69 0.65 2.32
N VAL A 250 -16.37 1.81 1.74
CA VAL A 250 -15.03 2.38 1.84
C VAL A 250 -14.79 2.88 3.27
N MET A 251 -13.76 2.31 3.90
CA MET A 251 -13.39 2.61 5.29
C MET A 251 -11.93 3.04 5.46
N VAL A 252 -11.08 2.77 4.47
CA VAL A 252 -9.65 3.12 4.44
C VAL A 252 -9.33 3.69 3.07
N ALA A 253 -8.53 4.74 3.02
CA ALA A 253 -7.92 5.23 1.79
C ALA A 253 -6.41 5.33 1.98
N VAL A 254 -5.68 5.02 0.92
CA VAL A 254 -4.22 5.01 0.90
C VAL A 254 -3.74 5.70 -0.37
N ILE A 255 -2.79 6.60 -0.21
CA ILE A 255 -2.03 7.18 -1.31
C ILE A 255 -0.67 6.47 -1.36
N LEU A 256 -0.35 5.87 -2.51
CA LEU A 256 0.98 5.30 -2.81
C LEU A 256 1.49 5.92 -4.11
N GLY A 257 2.38 6.91 -4.00
CA GLY A 257 2.94 7.61 -5.15
C GLY A 257 4.25 8.29 -4.81
N THR A 258 4.45 9.53 -5.29
CA THR A 258 5.58 10.39 -4.88
C THR A 258 5.67 10.51 -3.36
N GLY A 259 4.51 10.46 -2.71
CA GLY A 259 4.38 10.32 -1.29
C GLY A 259 3.50 9.16 -0.88
N THR A 260 3.47 8.88 0.42
CA THR A 260 2.59 7.87 0.99
C THR A 260 1.86 8.41 2.21
N ASN A 261 0.54 8.18 2.25
CA ASN A 261 -0.28 8.51 3.40
C ASN A 261 -1.50 7.57 3.47
N ALA A 262 -2.11 7.45 4.65
CA ALA A 262 -3.35 6.72 4.82
C ALA A 262 -4.32 7.51 5.70
N CYS A 263 -5.60 7.27 5.49
CA CYS A 263 -6.65 7.70 6.41
C CYS A 263 -7.71 6.61 6.51
N TYR A 264 -8.47 6.63 7.60
CA TYR A 264 -9.51 5.64 7.82
C TYR A 264 -10.63 6.22 8.68
N VAL A 265 -11.78 5.56 8.65
CA VAL A 265 -12.94 5.88 9.48
C VAL A 265 -12.77 5.22 10.85
N GLU A 266 -12.74 6.05 11.89
CA GLU A 266 -12.59 5.64 13.29
C GLU A 266 -13.85 5.99 14.09
N ARG A 267 -14.12 5.24 15.15
CA ARG A 267 -15.13 5.58 16.13
C ARG A 267 -14.68 6.71 17.03
N ALA A 268 -15.55 7.71 17.20
CA ALA A 268 -15.24 8.88 18.02
C ALA A 268 -14.92 8.53 19.49
N ASP A 269 -15.56 7.49 20.05
CA ASP A 269 -15.33 7.04 21.42
C ASP A 269 -14.07 6.16 21.61
N ALA A 270 -13.46 5.71 20.51
CA ALA A 270 -12.17 5.03 20.50
C ALA A 270 -10.96 5.99 20.42
N ILE A 271 -11.20 7.31 20.50
CA ILE A 271 -10.17 8.34 20.40
C ILE A 271 -10.04 9.08 21.74
N PRO A 272 -9.10 8.69 22.63
CA PRO A 272 -8.97 9.33 23.94
C PRO A 272 -8.63 10.83 23.87
N LYS A 273 -7.85 11.28 22.87
CA LYS A 273 -7.54 12.70 22.69
C LYS A 273 -8.70 13.54 22.16
N LEU A 274 -9.78 12.91 21.69
CA LEU A 274 -10.98 13.61 21.23
C LEU A 274 -11.79 14.03 22.47
N THR A 275 -11.72 15.32 22.82
CA THR A 275 -12.52 15.85 23.93
C THR A 275 -14.02 15.80 23.60
N LYS A 276 -14.86 15.41 24.58
CA LYS A 276 -16.33 15.18 24.45
C LYS A 276 -17.16 16.32 23.82
N ARG A 277 -16.58 17.50 23.63
CA ARG A 277 -17.24 18.66 23.02
C ARG A 277 -17.16 18.72 21.49
N MET A 278 -16.36 17.86 20.85
CA MET A 278 -15.92 18.12 19.47
C MET A 278 -16.69 17.40 18.35
N SER A 279 -17.33 16.25 18.57
CA SER A 279 -18.08 15.58 17.50
C SER A 279 -19.43 15.07 17.98
N LYS A 280 -20.49 15.40 17.23
CA LYS A 280 -21.84 14.83 17.40
C LYS A 280 -21.98 13.48 16.69
N SER A 281 -21.01 13.11 15.87
CA SER A 281 -21.03 11.89 15.07
C SER A 281 -20.40 10.73 15.85
N PRO A 282 -20.94 9.50 15.72
CA PRO A 282 -20.29 8.32 16.29
C PRO A 282 -18.97 7.96 15.59
N ILE A 283 -18.70 8.52 14.41
CA ILE A 283 -17.51 8.24 13.60
C ILE A 283 -16.84 9.53 13.12
N THR A 284 -15.54 9.45 12.83
CA THR A 284 -14.78 10.53 12.20
C THR A 284 -13.66 9.94 11.32
N ILE A 285 -13.17 10.69 10.34
CA ILE A 285 -11.99 10.27 9.58
C ILE A 285 -10.72 10.70 10.33
N VAL A 286 -9.79 9.78 10.51
CA VAL A 286 -8.46 10.06 11.03
C VAL A 286 -7.44 9.97 9.89
N ASN A 287 -6.69 11.07 9.69
CA ASN A 287 -5.52 11.08 8.83
C ASN A 287 -4.31 10.59 9.64
N THR A 288 -3.70 9.48 9.24
CA THR A 288 -2.63 8.86 10.03
C THR A 288 -1.32 9.63 9.93
N GLU A 289 -1.07 10.30 8.81
CA GLU A 289 0.27 10.77 8.42
C GLU A 289 1.30 9.64 8.52
N TRP A 290 0.93 8.43 8.05
CA TRP A 290 1.72 7.21 8.29
C TRP A 290 3.13 7.23 7.69
N GLY A 291 3.44 8.22 6.83
CA GLY A 291 4.78 8.43 6.30
C GLY A 291 5.80 8.59 7.41
N ALA A 292 5.36 9.01 8.59
CA ALA A 292 6.18 9.17 9.77
C ALA A 292 6.54 7.86 10.50
N PHE A 293 5.93 6.73 10.16
CA PHE A 293 6.17 5.47 10.84
C PHE A 293 7.65 5.03 10.74
N SER A 294 8.18 4.43 11.79
CA SER A 294 9.61 4.07 11.87
C SER A 294 9.89 2.74 12.57
N ASN A 295 8.88 2.17 13.25
CA ASN A 295 9.07 1.04 14.15
C ASN A 295 9.02 -0.32 13.42
N GLY A 296 9.95 -1.22 13.78
CA GLY A 296 9.93 -2.62 13.31
C GLY A 296 10.30 -2.83 11.84
N LEU A 297 10.92 -1.85 11.17
CA LEU A 297 11.24 -1.92 9.74
C LEU A 297 12.50 -2.75 9.42
N PRO A 298 12.49 -3.60 8.38
CA PRO A 298 13.67 -4.33 7.93
C PRO A 298 14.58 -3.43 7.06
N LEU A 299 15.45 -2.66 7.73
CA LEU A 299 16.31 -1.67 7.08
C LEU A 299 17.64 -2.26 6.58
N THR A 300 17.97 -1.95 5.33
CA THR A 300 19.26 -2.26 4.69
C THR A 300 20.27 -1.15 4.91
N GLU A 301 21.54 -1.37 4.53
CA GLU A 301 22.57 -0.33 4.55
C GLU A 301 22.21 0.85 3.62
N PHE A 302 21.62 0.56 2.46
CA PHE A 302 21.20 1.58 1.49
C PHE A 302 20.09 2.49 2.04
N ASP A 303 19.15 1.94 2.82
CA ASP A 303 18.10 2.73 3.43
C ASP A 303 18.68 3.73 4.45
N ARG A 304 19.70 3.31 5.22
CA ARG A 304 20.36 4.15 6.23
C ARG A 304 21.23 5.23 5.60
N GLU A 305 22.00 4.90 4.58
CA GLU A 305 22.83 5.87 3.85
C GLU A 305 21.97 6.97 3.21
N MET A 306 20.87 6.56 2.58
CA MET A 306 19.95 7.50 1.96
C MET A 306 19.24 8.39 3.00
N ASP A 307 18.90 7.87 4.18
CA ASP A 307 18.34 8.69 5.26
C ASP A 307 19.36 9.73 5.76
N ALA A 308 20.62 9.32 5.92
CA ALA A 308 21.73 10.18 6.35
C ALA A 308 22.06 11.30 5.35
N GLU A 309 21.90 11.06 4.05
CA GLU A 309 22.08 12.06 2.99
C GLU A 309 20.84 12.93 2.75
N SER A 310 19.73 12.63 3.41
CA SER A 310 18.49 13.39 3.24
C SER A 310 18.59 14.78 3.88
N ILE A 311 17.68 15.68 3.49
CA ILE A 311 17.58 17.03 4.07
C ILE A 311 17.28 16.98 5.59
N ASN A 312 16.75 15.87 6.10
CA ASN A 312 16.41 15.67 7.51
C ASN A 312 16.94 14.31 8.02
N PRO A 313 18.24 14.16 8.29
CA PRO A 313 18.82 12.89 8.77
C PRO A 313 18.43 12.59 10.23
N ASP A 314 18.10 11.33 10.52
CA ASP A 314 17.88 10.72 11.85
C ASP A 314 16.99 11.48 12.86
N ASN A 315 15.76 11.00 13.05
CA ASN A 315 15.02 11.15 14.33
C ASN A 315 15.31 9.99 15.31
N LEU A 316 16.28 9.12 15.03
CA LEU A 316 16.73 8.06 15.92
C LEU A 316 18.02 8.49 16.66
N GLY A 317 17.87 9.38 17.66
CA GLY A 317 18.87 9.59 18.72
C GLY A 317 20.28 10.08 18.33
N TYR A 318 20.52 11.38 18.52
CA TYR A 318 21.77 12.00 19.01
C TYR A 318 23.13 11.57 18.43
N VAL A 319 23.77 12.38 17.55
CA VAL A 319 25.16 12.93 17.71
C VAL A 319 25.42 14.10 16.72
N PRO A 320 26.35 15.04 17.01
CA PRO A 320 26.39 16.37 16.41
C PRO A 320 27.32 16.45 15.18
N TRP A 321 26.92 17.18 14.14
CA TRP A 321 27.84 17.57 13.08
C TRP A 321 28.08 19.09 13.05
N ARG A 322 29.35 19.46 13.24
CA ARG A 322 29.88 20.82 13.12
C ARG A 322 29.99 21.18 11.63
N ASN A 323 29.45 22.35 11.32
CA ASN A 323 29.82 23.28 10.24
C ASN A 323 28.70 23.54 9.24
N CYS A 324 27.77 24.43 9.61
CA CYS A 324 27.40 25.52 8.70
C CYS A 324 26.93 26.75 9.51
N LYS A 325 27.66 27.86 9.36
CA LYS A 325 27.32 29.18 9.90
C LYS A 325 26.33 29.84 8.95
N THR A 326 25.06 29.96 9.34
CA THR A 326 24.18 31.12 9.09
C THR A 326 22.89 30.91 9.87
N GLY A 327 22.58 31.82 10.78
CA GLY A 327 21.51 31.67 11.77
C GLY A 327 20.11 31.95 11.23
N ALA A 328 19.19 31.03 11.55
CA ALA A 328 17.82 31.32 11.95
C ALA A 328 17.29 30.12 12.75
N GLY A 329 16.98 30.35 14.03
CA GLY A 329 16.11 29.57 14.92
C GLY A 329 16.03 28.04 14.79
N GLN A 330 16.69 27.35 15.72
CA GLN A 330 16.46 25.94 16.06
C GLN A 330 15.09 25.73 16.73
N ASN A 331 14.41 24.63 16.36
CA ASN A 331 13.42 23.79 17.06
C ASN A 331 12.24 23.42 16.14
N GLY A 332 12.16 22.17 15.64
CA GLY A 332 10.89 21.60 15.12
C GLY A 332 10.93 20.66 13.90
N GLN A 333 11.24 19.38 14.14
CA GLN A 333 10.82 18.17 13.42
C GLN A 333 10.35 18.30 11.95
N GLY A 334 11.27 18.19 10.99
CA GLY A 334 10.97 17.88 9.59
C GLY A 334 10.90 16.37 9.37
N TRP A 335 9.71 15.80 9.25
CA TRP A 335 9.55 14.36 9.11
C TRP A 335 9.75 13.91 7.66
N ARG A 336 10.73 13.04 7.39
CA ARG A 336 10.69 12.08 6.28
C ARG A 336 11.25 10.69 6.67
N PRO A 337 10.58 9.94 7.56
CA PRO A 337 11.08 8.66 8.05
C PRO A 337 11.21 7.58 6.99
N ILE A 338 11.97 6.54 7.33
CA ILE A 338 12.34 5.45 6.42
C ILE A 338 11.10 4.67 5.92
N TRP A 339 9.96 4.70 6.61
CA TRP A 339 8.71 4.14 6.06
C TRP A 339 8.19 4.88 4.83
N TRP A 340 8.14 6.23 4.89
CA TRP A 340 7.79 7.05 3.74
C TRP A 340 8.67 6.69 2.56
N GLN A 341 9.94 6.50 2.84
CA GLN A 341 10.93 6.11 1.87
C GLN A 341 10.58 4.72 1.28
N LEU A 342 10.47 3.67 2.10
CA LEU A 342 10.19 2.30 1.65
C LEU A 342 8.86 2.14 0.88
N CYS A 343 7.83 2.92 1.22
CA CYS A 343 6.49 2.79 0.63
C CYS A 343 6.16 3.84 -0.45
N SER A 344 7.03 4.83 -0.68
CA SER A 344 6.85 5.82 -1.76
C SER A 344 7.67 5.46 -3.00
N GLY A 345 7.15 5.81 -4.18
CA GLY A 345 7.85 5.62 -5.44
C GLY A 345 9.21 6.33 -5.49
N LYS A 346 9.43 7.37 -4.67
CA LYS A 346 10.63 8.22 -4.69
C LYS A 346 11.93 7.57 -4.25
N VAL A 347 11.89 6.42 -3.60
CA VAL A 347 13.06 5.79 -2.96
C VAL A 347 13.55 4.54 -3.64
N SER A 348 12.71 3.93 -4.47
CA SER A 348 13.21 2.91 -5.39
C SER A 348 14.34 3.47 -6.26
N HIS A 349 14.37 4.79 -6.53
CA HIS A 349 15.38 5.48 -7.32
C HIS A 349 16.78 5.47 -6.75
N SER A 350 16.98 5.86 -5.49
CA SER A 350 18.34 6.04 -4.94
C SER A 350 19.01 4.68 -4.72
N ILE A 351 18.25 3.68 -4.28
CA ILE A 351 18.74 2.32 -4.08
C ILE A 351 18.95 1.65 -5.45
N CYS A 352 18.01 1.75 -6.39
CA CYS A 352 18.24 1.29 -7.76
C CYS A 352 19.43 2.00 -8.39
N ALA A 353 19.56 3.32 -8.26
CA ALA A 353 20.68 4.06 -8.84
C ALA A 353 22.03 3.67 -8.21
N ALA A 354 22.11 3.52 -6.89
CA ALA A 354 23.32 3.07 -6.20
C ALA A 354 23.71 1.65 -6.62
N VAL A 355 22.74 0.73 -6.67
CA VAL A 355 23.00 -0.67 -7.04
C VAL A 355 23.23 -0.82 -8.55
N ILE A 356 22.54 -0.07 -9.42
CA ILE A 356 22.78 -0.02 -10.86
C ILE A 356 24.17 0.56 -11.15
N THR A 357 24.55 1.66 -10.48
CA THR A 357 25.90 2.24 -10.59
C THR A 357 26.97 1.22 -10.20
N TYR A 358 26.71 0.44 -9.14
CA TYR A 358 27.60 -0.64 -8.72
C TYR A 358 27.63 -1.79 -9.74
N VAL A 359 26.48 -2.25 -10.25
CA VAL A 359 26.39 -3.30 -11.27
C VAL A 359 27.12 -2.90 -12.54
N ILE A 360 26.96 -1.65 -13.00
CA ILE A 360 27.71 -1.08 -14.13
C ILE A 360 29.20 -1.07 -13.83
N SER A 361 29.61 -0.73 -12.59
CA SER A 361 31.03 -0.75 -12.18
C SER A 361 31.64 -2.15 -12.07
N ALA A 362 30.81 -3.19 -11.98
CA ALA A 362 31.23 -4.58 -11.81
C ALA A 362 31.15 -5.41 -13.10
N VAL A 363 30.61 -4.84 -14.18
CA VAL A 363 30.38 -5.52 -15.47
C VAL A 363 31.46 -5.21 -16.51
N ASP A 364 32.31 -4.19 -16.32
CA ASP A 364 33.39 -3.88 -17.28
C ASP A 364 34.79 -3.78 -16.64
N ASP A 365 35.75 -4.42 -17.31
CA ASP A 365 37.17 -4.46 -16.97
C ASP A 365 37.73 -3.05 -16.70
N ALA A 366 38.55 -2.96 -15.67
CA ALA A 366 39.18 -1.75 -15.18
C ALA A 366 39.80 -0.90 -16.31
N ASN A 367 39.13 0.19 -16.73
CA ASN A 367 39.78 1.41 -17.23
C ASN A 367 38.86 2.61 -17.53
N VAL A 368 37.52 2.47 -17.52
CA VAL A 368 36.61 3.61 -17.84
C VAL A 368 35.95 4.22 -16.59
N ILE A 369 36.04 3.54 -15.44
CA ILE A 369 35.30 3.89 -14.21
C ILE A 369 35.86 5.13 -13.50
N GLY A 370 37.12 5.50 -13.72
CA GLY A 370 37.73 6.68 -13.08
C GLY A 370 37.00 7.99 -13.41
N GLU A 371 36.53 8.14 -14.64
CA GLU A 371 35.83 9.35 -15.09
C GLU A 371 34.32 9.27 -14.83
N VAL A 372 33.69 8.11 -14.98
CA VAL A 372 32.23 7.95 -14.74
C VAL A 372 31.87 8.03 -13.26
N LEU A 373 32.71 7.51 -12.35
CA LEU A 373 32.48 7.59 -10.89
C LEU A 373 32.66 9.03 -10.36
N VAL A 374 33.55 9.81 -10.98
CA VAL A 374 33.75 11.24 -10.70
C VAL A 374 32.60 12.07 -11.28
N ILE A 375 32.10 11.71 -12.47
CA ILE A 375 30.92 12.35 -13.08
C ILE A 375 29.66 12.03 -12.26
N MET A 376 29.44 10.82 -11.76
CA MET A 376 28.23 10.48 -10.99
C MET A 376 28.27 10.96 -9.53
N LYS A 377 29.43 10.89 -8.84
CA LYS A 377 29.60 11.58 -7.54
C LYS A 377 29.55 13.11 -7.69
N GLY A 378 29.97 13.65 -8.83
CA GLY A 378 29.83 15.07 -9.17
C GLY A 378 28.41 15.47 -9.63
N SER A 379 27.63 14.54 -10.19
CA SER A 379 26.26 14.76 -10.67
C SER A 379 25.22 14.79 -9.54
N LEU A 380 25.59 14.33 -8.34
CA LEU A 380 24.86 14.66 -7.11
C LEU A 380 24.93 16.17 -6.78
N GLY A 381 25.77 16.96 -7.47
CA GLY A 381 25.91 18.39 -7.26
C GLY A 381 26.00 19.32 -8.49
N VAL A 382 26.26 18.85 -9.72
CA VAL A 382 26.69 19.78 -10.81
C VAL A 382 26.05 19.58 -12.20
N THR A 383 25.34 18.50 -12.50
CA THR A 383 24.68 18.32 -13.82
C THR A 383 23.23 17.91 -13.64
N GLY A 384 22.30 18.85 -13.86
CA GLY A 384 20.86 18.73 -13.60
C GLY A 384 20.07 17.71 -14.44
N LYS A 385 20.60 16.51 -14.71
CA LYS A 385 19.83 15.35 -15.16
C LYS A 385 19.70 14.37 -14.00
N VAL A 386 18.48 14.30 -13.46
CA VAL A 386 18.11 13.46 -12.33
C VAL A 386 18.22 11.98 -12.71
N ALA A 387 18.87 11.19 -11.84
CA ALA A 387 18.96 9.73 -11.90
C ALA A 387 17.56 9.06 -11.95
N SER A 388 17.50 7.85 -12.54
CA SER A 388 16.31 6.99 -12.73
C SER A 388 15.05 7.36 -11.92
N MET A 389 13.96 7.72 -12.59
CA MET A 389 12.66 8.07 -12.00
C MET A 389 11.72 6.85 -11.91
N THR A 390 10.59 6.98 -11.21
CA THR A 390 9.67 5.83 -10.93
C THR A 390 9.14 5.23 -12.23
N PRO A 391 8.84 6.04 -13.26
CA PRO A 391 8.49 5.52 -14.57
C PRO A 391 9.58 4.61 -15.17
N ASP A 392 10.86 4.88 -14.93
CA ASP A 392 11.97 4.11 -15.48
C ASP A 392 12.03 2.71 -14.83
N ILE A 393 11.88 2.63 -13.51
CA ILE A 393 11.82 1.36 -12.78
C ILE A 393 10.60 0.54 -13.24
N CYS A 394 9.45 1.19 -13.37
CA CYS A 394 8.24 0.53 -13.89
C CYS A 394 8.43 0.03 -15.32
N ALA A 395 9.03 0.83 -16.20
CA ALA A 395 9.31 0.44 -17.58
C ALA A 395 10.25 -0.76 -17.65
N MET A 396 11.31 -0.76 -16.82
CA MET A 396 12.25 -1.89 -16.72
C MET A 396 11.61 -3.17 -16.18
N GLN A 397 10.71 -3.09 -15.19
CA GLN A 397 10.00 -4.27 -14.67
C GLN A 397 8.97 -4.86 -15.65
N GLN A 398 8.40 -4.02 -16.50
CA GLN A 398 7.40 -4.42 -17.49
C GLN A 398 8.03 -4.89 -18.81
N ASP A 399 9.36 -4.82 -18.92
CA ASP A 399 10.08 -5.27 -20.10
C ASP A 399 10.04 -6.81 -20.21
N THR A 400 9.21 -7.30 -21.11
CA THR A 400 9.10 -8.73 -21.43
C THR A 400 9.87 -9.10 -22.71
N SER A 401 10.69 -8.19 -23.27
CA SER A 401 11.44 -8.47 -24.48
C SER A 401 12.55 -9.50 -24.20
N ARG A 402 12.89 -10.30 -25.21
CA ARG A 402 13.85 -11.41 -25.07
C ARG A 402 15.21 -10.93 -24.58
N ASP A 403 15.61 -9.74 -25.04
CA ASP A 403 16.91 -9.15 -24.77
C ASP A 403 16.82 -7.96 -23.81
N LEU A 404 15.66 -7.66 -23.21
CA LEU A 404 15.43 -6.54 -22.30
C LEU A 404 15.81 -5.17 -22.91
N GLU A 405 15.24 -4.86 -24.08
CA GLU A 405 15.57 -3.68 -24.88
C GLU A 405 15.19 -2.36 -24.20
N VAL A 406 14.10 -2.34 -23.41
CA VAL A 406 13.69 -1.16 -22.65
C VAL A 406 14.67 -0.94 -21.50
N VAL A 407 15.08 -2.00 -20.82
CA VAL A 407 16.13 -1.93 -19.80
C VAL A 407 17.44 -1.42 -20.40
N GLU A 408 17.81 -1.88 -21.59
CA GLU A 408 18.99 -1.36 -22.30
C GLU A 408 18.89 0.15 -22.57
N SER A 409 17.77 0.59 -23.14
CA SER A 409 17.55 2.01 -23.46
C SER A 409 17.62 2.88 -22.21
N VAL A 410 16.92 2.50 -21.14
CA VAL A 410 16.90 3.24 -19.88
C VAL A 410 18.29 3.32 -19.25
N LEU A 411 19.03 2.21 -19.21
CA LEU A 411 20.40 2.20 -18.70
C LEU A 411 21.33 3.06 -19.56
N TYR A 412 21.17 3.03 -20.88
CA TYR A 412 21.94 3.86 -21.79
C TYR A 412 21.66 5.35 -21.59
N ASP A 413 20.39 5.74 -21.42
CA ASP A 413 20.00 7.13 -21.18
C ASP A 413 20.51 7.68 -19.85
N ILE A 414 20.60 6.83 -18.82
CA ILE A 414 21.06 7.21 -17.48
C ILE A 414 22.59 7.21 -17.39
N ALA A 415 23.26 6.17 -17.89
CA ALA A 415 24.68 5.92 -17.66
C ALA A 415 25.56 6.15 -18.89
N GLY A 416 24.99 6.23 -20.09
CA GLY A 416 25.72 6.41 -21.35
C GLY A 416 26.49 5.17 -21.81
N VAL A 417 26.26 4.00 -21.21
CA VAL A 417 27.00 2.75 -21.44
C VAL A 417 26.07 1.66 -21.96
N LYS A 418 26.53 0.88 -22.95
CA LYS A 418 25.81 -0.31 -23.42
C LYS A 418 25.91 -1.42 -22.38
N SER A 419 24.78 -2.01 -22.03
CA SER A 419 24.72 -3.14 -21.10
C SER A 419 24.75 -4.46 -21.86
N ASP A 420 25.19 -5.54 -21.20
CA ASP A 420 24.95 -6.91 -21.67
C ASP A 420 23.65 -7.46 -21.08
N LEU A 421 23.18 -8.61 -21.61
CA LEU A 421 21.94 -9.23 -21.15
C LEU A 421 22.00 -9.70 -19.69
N SER A 422 23.18 -10.03 -19.17
CA SER A 422 23.36 -10.50 -17.79
C SER A 422 23.16 -9.35 -16.80
N ALA A 423 23.76 -8.19 -17.10
CA ALA A 423 23.59 -6.95 -16.35
C ALA A 423 22.12 -6.52 -16.37
N ARG A 424 21.46 -6.55 -17.53
CA ARG A 424 20.04 -6.20 -17.63
C ARG A 424 19.13 -7.09 -16.78
N LYS A 425 19.36 -8.41 -16.79
CA LYS A 425 18.63 -9.35 -15.90
C LYS A 425 18.84 -9.02 -14.43
N THR A 426 20.08 -8.73 -14.04
CA THR A 426 20.40 -8.31 -12.67
C THR A 426 19.62 -7.03 -12.29
N VAL A 427 19.56 -6.04 -13.18
CA VAL A 427 18.81 -4.79 -12.95
C VAL A 427 17.32 -5.05 -12.76
N VAL A 428 16.73 -5.94 -13.57
CA VAL A 428 15.33 -6.36 -13.39
C VAL A 428 15.12 -7.02 -12.02
N ASP A 429 16.02 -7.91 -11.59
CA ASP A 429 15.93 -8.57 -10.28
C ASP A 429 16.04 -7.59 -9.11
N ILE A 430 16.88 -6.55 -9.24
CA ILE A 430 17.00 -5.46 -8.27
C ILE A 430 15.68 -4.68 -8.18
N CYS A 431 15.15 -4.25 -9.33
CA CYS A 431 13.89 -3.50 -9.42
C CYS A 431 12.74 -4.30 -8.79
N ASP A 432 12.66 -5.59 -9.11
CA ASP A 432 11.66 -6.51 -8.57
C ASP A 432 11.79 -6.69 -7.05
N THR A 433 13.01 -6.86 -6.54
CA THR A 433 13.28 -6.99 -5.10
C THR A 433 12.81 -5.75 -4.33
N ILE A 434 13.13 -4.55 -4.83
CA ILE A 434 12.78 -3.29 -4.19
C ILE A 434 11.28 -3.02 -4.26
N ALA A 435 10.66 -3.21 -5.42
CA ALA A 435 9.22 -3.02 -5.61
C ALA A 435 8.41 -3.99 -4.76
N LYS A 436 8.78 -5.28 -4.73
CA LYS A 436 8.13 -6.28 -3.87
C LYS A 436 8.25 -5.94 -2.40
N ARG A 437 9.42 -5.48 -1.93
CA ARG A 437 9.60 -5.04 -0.54
C ARG A 437 8.66 -3.89 -0.20
N GLY A 438 8.64 -2.83 -1.00
CA GLY A 438 7.78 -1.67 -0.78
C GLY A 438 6.29 -2.01 -0.76
N GLY A 439 5.82 -2.79 -1.75
CA GLY A 439 4.43 -3.24 -1.81
C GLY A 439 4.01 -4.11 -0.62
N ARG A 440 4.88 -4.99 -0.16
CA ARG A 440 4.61 -5.86 1.00
C ARG A 440 4.57 -5.07 2.31
N LEU A 441 5.46 -4.10 2.50
CA LEU A 441 5.45 -3.21 3.66
C LEU A 441 4.21 -2.32 3.68
N ALA A 442 3.85 -1.71 2.55
CA ALA A 442 2.59 -0.96 2.44
C ALA A 442 1.37 -1.83 2.78
N GLY A 443 1.35 -3.08 2.32
CA GLY A 443 0.35 -4.08 2.69
C GLY A 443 0.29 -4.34 4.20
N ALA A 444 1.44 -4.48 4.88
CA ALA A 444 1.48 -4.63 6.34
C ALA A 444 0.94 -3.38 7.07
N GLY A 445 1.21 -2.18 6.56
CA GLY A 445 0.62 -0.94 7.11
C GLY A 445 -0.91 -0.93 7.01
N ILE A 446 -1.47 -1.38 5.88
CA ILE A 446 -2.92 -1.54 5.70
C ILE A 446 -3.47 -2.57 6.69
N VAL A 447 -2.79 -3.71 6.85
CA VAL A 447 -3.18 -4.73 7.84
C VAL A 447 -3.18 -4.15 9.26
N GLY A 448 -2.18 -3.34 9.63
CA GLY A 448 -2.14 -2.67 10.94
C GLY A 448 -3.34 -1.75 11.19
N ILE A 449 -3.76 -0.99 10.17
CA ILE A 449 -4.99 -0.19 10.22
C ILE A 449 -6.21 -1.11 10.45
N LEU A 450 -6.35 -2.17 9.65
CA LEU A 450 -7.49 -3.08 9.74
C LEU A 450 -7.56 -3.85 11.08
N GLN A 451 -6.42 -4.31 11.58
CA GLN A 451 -6.30 -4.95 12.90
C GLN A 451 -6.78 -4.01 14.00
N LYS A 452 -6.26 -2.77 14.01
CA LYS A 452 -6.70 -1.76 14.98
C LYS A 452 -8.20 -1.55 14.93
N MET A 453 -8.73 -1.27 13.73
CA MET A 453 -10.15 -0.98 13.59
C MET A 453 -11.03 -2.17 14.03
N GLU A 454 -10.61 -3.40 13.76
CA GLU A 454 -11.33 -4.61 14.21
C GLU A 454 -11.30 -4.78 15.73
N GLU A 455 -10.19 -4.45 16.38
CA GLU A 455 -10.11 -4.48 17.84
C GLU A 455 -11.01 -3.43 18.49
N ASP A 456 -11.06 -2.22 17.94
CA ASP A 456 -11.91 -1.14 18.45
C ASP A 456 -13.39 -1.36 18.11
N SER A 457 -13.65 -2.04 17.00
CA SER A 457 -15.00 -2.27 16.46
C SER A 457 -15.16 -3.71 15.97
N LYS A 458 -15.16 -4.68 16.89
CA LYS A 458 -15.32 -6.11 16.57
C LYS A 458 -16.48 -6.35 15.60
N GLY A 459 -16.17 -6.82 14.39
CA GLY A 459 -17.12 -7.12 13.34
C GLY A 459 -17.50 -5.99 12.38
N LEU A 460 -17.01 -4.77 12.59
CA LEU A 460 -17.31 -3.60 11.76
C LEU A 460 -16.34 -3.48 10.57
N VAL A 461 -15.13 -4.04 10.69
CA VAL A 461 -14.07 -3.99 9.66
C VAL A 461 -13.97 -5.30 8.92
N PHE A 462 -14.11 -6.42 9.64
CA PHE A 462 -14.29 -7.72 9.01
C PHE A 462 -15.77 -8.03 8.78
N TRP A 463 -16.43 -7.17 8.00
CA TRP A 463 -17.55 -7.54 7.14
C TRP A 463 -18.51 -8.58 7.75
N GLN A 464 -19.09 -8.30 8.91
CA GLN A 464 -20.14 -9.15 9.44
C GLN A 464 -21.25 -9.24 8.40
N GLY A 465 -21.34 -10.42 7.80
CA GLY A 465 -22.36 -10.77 6.83
C GLY A 465 -22.17 -10.38 5.37
N LYS A 466 -20.93 -10.16 4.93
CA LYS A 466 -20.64 -10.00 3.50
C LYS A 466 -20.17 -11.31 2.87
N THR A 467 -20.65 -11.59 1.67
CA THR A 467 -20.19 -12.68 0.82
C THR A 467 -18.69 -12.56 0.55
N ARG A 468 -17.93 -13.65 0.75
CA ARG A 468 -16.52 -13.78 0.38
C ARG A 468 -16.35 -14.25 -1.05
N LEU A 469 -17.20 -15.17 -1.46
CA LEU A 469 -17.19 -15.76 -2.78
C LEU A 469 -18.63 -16.15 -3.13
N ALA A 470 -19.08 -15.79 -4.33
CA ALA A 470 -20.33 -16.29 -4.87
C ALA A 470 -20.17 -16.69 -6.33
N LYS A 471 -20.79 -17.80 -6.69
CA LYS A 471 -20.82 -18.30 -8.06
C LYS A 471 -22.24 -18.66 -8.45
N TYR A 472 -22.59 -18.30 -9.68
CA TYR A 472 -23.93 -18.40 -10.22
C TYR A 472 -23.91 -19.29 -11.45
N TYR A 473 -24.70 -20.35 -11.44
CA TYR A 473 -24.83 -21.30 -12.55
C TYR A 473 -26.11 -21.08 -13.35
N ILE A 474 -26.93 -20.11 -12.94
CA ILE A 474 -28.08 -19.60 -13.67
C ILE A 474 -27.87 -18.13 -14.06
N PRO A 475 -28.41 -17.68 -15.20
CA PRO A 475 -28.34 -16.28 -15.58
C PRO A 475 -29.17 -15.43 -14.61
N LEU A 476 -28.51 -14.45 -13.99
CA LEU A 476 -29.12 -13.45 -13.11
C LEU A 476 -28.57 -12.07 -13.44
N GLU A 477 -29.40 -11.03 -13.32
CA GLU A 477 -28.95 -9.64 -13.43
C GLU A 477 -28.08 -9.25 -12.22
N GLU A 478 -27.13 -8.32 -12.40
CA GLU A 478 -26.24 -7.88 -11.30
C GLU A 478 -27.00 -7.33 -10.09
N SER A 479 -28.13 -6.66 -10.32
CA SER A 479 -28.97 -6.14 -9.24
C SER A 479 -29.65 -7.25 -8.43
N GLU A 480 -29.92 -8.41 -9.05
CA GLU A 480 -30.53 -9.57 -8.42
C GLU A 480 -29.50 -10.44 -7.69
N LYS A 481 -28.31 -10.61 -8.26
CA LYS A 481 -27.18 -11.32 -7.63
C LYS A 481 -26.95 -10.84 -6.19
N HIS A 482 -26.74 -9.53 -6.03
CA HIS A 482 -26.53 -8.92 -4.71
C HIS A 482 -27.72 -9.09 -3.76
N LYS A 483 -28.96 -9.04 -4.27
CA LYS A 483 -30.17 -9.26 -3.45
C LYS A 483 -30.24 -10.70 -2.95
N VAL A 484 -29.97 -11.68 -3.82
CA VAL A 484 -30.02 -13.10 -3.48
C VAL A 484 -28.94 -13.45 -2.46
N GLU A 485 -27.70 -12.99 -2.66
CA GLU A 485 -26.62 -13.16 -1.67
C GLU A 485 -27.03 -12.64 -0.29
N TYR A 486 -27.57 -11.42 -0.25
CA TYR A 486 -28.01 -10.78 0.99
C TYR A 486 -29.15 -11.55 1.67
N GLU A 487 -30.15 -12.00 0.91
CA GLU A 487 -31.28 -12.79 1.45
C GLU A 487 -30.82 -14.14 1.99
N VAL A 488 -30.03 -14.90 1.23
CA VAL A 488 -29.48 -16.20 1.63
C VAL A 488 -28.65 -16.05 2.90
N HIS A 489 -27.77 -15.05 2.93
CA HIS A 489 -26.95 -14.75 4.10
C HIS A 489 -27.79 -14.48 5.35
N ARG A 490 -28.77 -13.57 5.23
CA ARG A 490 -29.64 -13.19 6.34
C ARG A 490 -30.47 -14.36 6.85
N LEU A 491 -30.91 -15.25 5.97
CA LEU A 491 -31.64 -16.47 6.33
C LEU A 491 -30.78 -17.44 7.12
N VAL A 492 -29.53 -17.64 6.71
CA VAL A 492 -28.60 -18.58 7.33
C VAL A 492 -28.09 -18.07 8.69
N VAL A 493 -27.67 -16.80 8.77
CA VAL A 493 -27.02 -16.25 9.97
C VAL A 493 -27.97 -16.10 11.15
N ASN A 494 -29.23 -15.76 10.92
CA ASN A 494 -30.19 -15.55 12.00
C ASN A 494 -30.88 -16.85 12.45
N ARG A 495 -30.47 -18.00 11.90
CA ARG A 495 -31.08 -19.29 12.20
C ARG A 495 -30.50 -19.88 13.48
N ASP A 496 -31.37 -20.31 14.38
CA ASP A 496 -30.95 -20.96 15.62
C ASP A 496 -30.22 -22.29 15.30
N PRO A 497 -29.05 -22.56 15.91
CA PRO A 497 -28.28 -23.78 15.68
C PRO A 497 -29.01 -25.10 15.93
N LYS A 498 -30.16 -25.08 16.64
CA LYS A 498 -30.99 -26.27 16.88
C LYS A 498 -31.80 -26.71 15.66
N PHE A 499 -31.95 -25.85 14.65
CA PHE A 499 -32.67 -26.19 13.43
C PHE A 499 -31.77 -26.88 12.41
N THR A 500 -32.40 -27.51 11.43
CA THR A 500 -31.71 -28.18 10.32
C THR A 500 -30.93 -27.19 9.46
N ASN A 501 -29.89 -27.73 8.81
CA ASN A 501 -29.05 -27.07 7.81
C ASN A 501 -29.74 -26.84 6.44
N PHE A 502 -31.05 -27.05 6.37
CA PHE A 502 -31.86 -26.98 5.16
C PHE A 502 -32.92 -25.90 5.34
N VAL A 503 -33.00 -24.97 4.39
CA VAL A 503 -33.91 -23.82 4.47
C VAL A 503 -34.62 -23.65 3.14
N GLU A 504 -35.94 -23.53 3.15
CA GLU A 504 -36.68 -23.15 1.95
C GLU A 504 -36.37 -21.70 1.57
N PHE A 505 -36.09 -21.48 0.29
CA PHE A 505 -35.74 -20.18 -0.24
C PHE A 505 -36.37 -19.97 -1.61
N ARG A 506 -37.43 -19.16 -1.66
CA ARG A 506 -38.23 -18.93 -2.88
C ARG A 506 -38.70 -20.28 -3.47
N THR A 507 -38.38 -20.58 -4.72
CA THR A 507 -38.67 -21.84 -5.40
C THR A 507 -37.52 -22.86 -5.32
N HIS A 508 -36.59 -22.67 -4.38
CA HIS A 508 -35.38 -23.46 -4.21
C HIS A 508 -35.19 -23.84 -2.72
N LYS A 509 -34.15 -24.61 -2.43
CA LYS A 509 -33.67 -24.87 -1.07
C LYS A 509 -32.24 -24.39 -0.91
N VAL A 510 -31.92 -23.85 0.25
CA VAL A 510 -30.56 -23.50 0.67
C VAL A 510 -30.06 -24.57 1.63
N ILE A 511 -28.98 -25.24 1.25
CA ILE A 511 -28.25 -26.20 2.07
C ILE A 511 -27.00 -25.50 2.57
N TYR A 512 -26.76 -25.44 3.87
CA TYR A 512 -25.61 -24.70 4.40
C TYR A 512 -24.89 -25.41 5.54
N ARG A 513 -23.57 -25.19 5.65
CA ARG A 513 -22.77 -25.68 6.78
C ARG A 513 -21.76 -24.65 7.23
N ARG A 514 -21.45 -24.65 8.54
CA ARG A 514 -20.50 -23.72 9.16
C ARG A 514 -19.15 -24.39 9.38
N TYR A 515 -18.07 -23.76 8.93
CA TYR A 515 -16.68 -24.13 9.20
C TYR A 515 -15.85 -22.90 9.56
N ALA A 516 -15.11 -22.94 10.67
CA ALA A 516 -14.16 -21.89 11.07
C ALA A 516 -14.70 -20.44 10.97
N GLY A 517 -15.98 -20.21 11.28
CA GLY A 517 -16.61 -18.88 11.20
C GLY A 517 -17.10 -18.48 9.80
N LEU A 518 -17.14 -19.40 8.83
CA LEU A 518 -17.69 -19.22 7.50
C LEU A 518 -18.90 -20.14 7.27
N PHE A 519 -19.93 -19.62 6.62
CA PHE A 519 -21.06 -20.35 6.09
C PHE A 519 -20.84 -20.65 4.62
N PHE A 520 -20.82 -21.94 4.29
CA PHE A 520 -20.84 -22.46 2.93
C PHE A 520 -22.29 -22.81 2.60
N SER A 521 -22.86 -22.18 1.59
CA SER A 521 -24.27 -22.30 1.23
C SER A 521 -24.44 -22.66 -0.24
N LEU A 522 -25.27 -23.66 -0.53
CA LEU A 522 -25.66 -24.11 -1.86
C LEU A 522 -27.16 -23.88 -2.04
N CYS A 523 -27.55 -23.19 -3.10
CA CYS A 523 -28.94 -23.06 -3.54
C CYS A 523 -29.22 -24.12 -4.61
N VAL A 524 -30.19 -25.00 -4.35
CA VAL A 524 -30.49 -26.21 -5.13
C VAL A 524 -31.98 -26.36 -5.41
N ASP A 525 -32.37 -27.24 -6.32
CA ASP A 525 -33.79 -27.48 -6.62
C ASP A 525 -34.49 -28.18 -5.45
N ILE A 526 -35.78 -27.88 -5.26
CA ILE A 526 -36.60 -28.40 -4.13
C ILE A 526 -36.64 -29.94 -4.09
N THR A 527 -36.51 -30.57 -5.26
CA THR A 527 -36.58 -32.03 -5.45
C THR A 527 -35.28 -32.76 -5.16
N ASP A 528 -34.16 -32.04 -5.03
CA ASP A 528 -32.85 -32.68 -4.94
C ASP A 528 -32.55 -33.18 -3.51
N ASN A 529 -31.65 -34.15 -3.41
CA ASN A 529 -31.29 -34.77 -2.13
C ASN A 529 -30.42 -33.82 -1.28
N GLU A 530 -30.99 -33.29 -0.20
CA GLU A 530 -30.32 -32.30 0.66
C GLU A 530 -29.05 -32.84 1.33
N LEU A 531 -29.03 -34.14 1.68
CA LEU A 531 -27.90 -34.79 2.35
C LEU A 531 -26.68 -34.88 1.42
N ALA A 532 -26.90 -35.11 0.12
CA ALA A 532 -25.82 -35.18 -0.86
C ALA A 532 -25.07 -33.84 -0.95
N TYR A 533 -25.78 -32.71 -0.92
CA TYR A 533 -25.16 -31.39 -0.94
C TYR A 533 -24.47 -31.02 0.38
N LEU A 534 -25.02 -31.46 1.51
CA LEU A 534 -24.40 -31.21 2.81
C LEU A 534 -23.04 -31.93 2.93
N GLU A 535 -22.95 -33.16 2.43
CA GLU A 535 -21.70 -33.91 2.34
C GLU A 535 -20.76 -33.32 1.28
N SER A 536 -21.31 -32.83 0.15
CA SER A 536 -20.50 -32.15 -0.87
C SER A 536 -19.84 -30.87 -0.35
N ILE A 537 -20.53 -30.09 0.51
CA ILE A 537 -19.92 -28.94 1.19
C ILE A 537 -18.74 -29.39 2.06
N HIS A 538 -18.88 -30.52 2.77
CA HIS A 538 -17.81 -31.04 3.61
C HIS A 538 -16.59 -31.43 2.78
N LEU A 539 -16.80 -32.20 1.71
CA LEU A 539 -15.75 -32.60 0.78
C LEU A 539 -15.03 -31.39 0.16
N PHE A 540 -15.78 -30.35 -0.23
CA PHE A 540 -15.19 -29.12 -0.76
C PHE A 540 -14.27 -28.44 0.26
N VAL A 541 -14.66 -28.39 1.53
CA VAL A 541 -13.82 -27.83 2.60
C VAL A 541 -12.56 -28.67 2.82
N GLU A 542 -12.66 -30.00 2.75
CA GLU A 542 -11.48 -30.88 2.85
C GLU A 542 -10.50 -30.69 1.69
N ILE A 543 -11.02 -30.52 0.46
CA ILE A 543 -10.20 -30.20 -0.71
C ILE A 543 -9.47 -28.87 -0.51
N LEU A 544 -10.17 -27.85 0.00
CA LEU A 544 -9.56 -26.55 0.30
C LEU A 544 -8.48 -26.68 1.39
N ASP A 545 -8.75 -27.41 2.46
CA ASP A 545 -7.80 -27.61 3.55
C ASP A 545 -6.53 -28.34 3.10
N HIS A 546 -6.69 -29.37 2.27
CA HIS A 546 -5.58 -30.07 1.65
C HIS A 546 -4.77 -29.17 0.71
N PHE A 547 -5.45 -28.40 -0.14
CA PHE A 547 -4.82 -27.53 -1.13
C PHE A 547 -4.03 -26.38 -0.49
N PHE A 548 -4.56 -25.77 0.58
CA PHE A 548 -3.93 -24.64 1.27
C PHE A 548 -3.06 -25.05 2.46
N SER A 549 -3.05 -26.33 2.85
CA SER A 549 -2.30 -26.85 4.01
C SER A 549 -2.64 -26.11 5.31
N ASN A 550 -3.84 -26.37 5.84
CA ASN A 550 -4.49 -25.68 6.97
C ASN A 550 -5.15 -24.35 6.56
N VAL A 551 -6.28 -24.46 5.86
CA VAL A 551 -6.94 -23.31 5.23
C VAL A 551 -7.58 -22.36 6.25
N CYS A 552 -7.33 -21.05 6.11
CA CYS A 552 -8.05 -20.02 6.86
C CYS A 552 -8.85 -19.09 5.93
N GLU A 553 -9.73 -18.25 6.51
CA GLU A 553 -10.53 -17.28 5.75
C GLU A 553 -9.66 -16.38 4.85
N LEU A 554 -8.49 -15.94 5.35
CA LEU A 554 -7.59 -15.08 4.59
C LEU A 554 -7.04 -15.79 3.36
N ASP A 555 -6.76 -17.10 3.43
CA ASP A 555 -6.27 -17.86 2.27
C ASP A 555 -7.32 -17.88 1.16
N LEU A 556 -8.59 -18.07 1.51
CA LEU A 556 -9.70 -18.06 0.57
C LEU A 556 -9.90 -16.68 -0.06
N VAL A 557 -9.79 -15.61 0.72
CA VAL A 557 -9.98 -14.22 0.25
C VAL A 557 -8.81 -13.78 -0.65
N PHE A 558 -7.56 -14.03 -0.24
CA PHE A 558 -6.40 -13.60 -1.00
C PHE A 558 -6.11 -14.49 -2.22
N ASN A 559 -6.56 -15.74 -2.20
CA ASN A 559 -6.42 -16.67 -3.33
C ASN A 559 -7.76 -17.00 -4.00
N PHE A 560 -8.72 -16.05 -4.03
CA PHE A 560 -10.07 -16.28 -4.55
C PHE A 560 -10.07 -16.89 -5.97
N HIS A 561 -9.12 -16.49 -6.82
CA HIS A 561 -8.94 -17.04 -8.16
C HIS A 561 -8.65 -18.55 -8.14
N LYS A 562 -7.82 -19.03 -7.21
CA LYS A 562 -7.56 -20.47 -7.03
C LYS A 562 -8.79 -21.18 -6.47
N VAL A 563 -9.50 -20.54 -5.55
CA VAL A 563 -10.75 -21.10 -5.00
C VAL A 563 -11.80 -21.24 -6.10
N TYR A 564 -11.93 -20.28 -7.02
CA TYR A 564 -12.80 -20.39 -8.19
C TYR A 564 -12.38 -21.54 -9.10
N LEU A 565 -11.08 -21.72 -9.38
CA LEU A 565 -10.59 -22.85 -10.17
C LEU A 565 -10.95 -24.19 -9.53
N ILE A 566 -10.72 -24.34 -8.22
CA ILE A 566 -11.10 -25.55 -7.49
C ILE A 566 -12.62 -25.76 -7.53
N LEU A 567 -13.41 -24.67 -7.39
CA LEU A 567 -14.86 -24.72 -7.46
C LEU A 567 -15.39 -25.04 -8.87
N ASP A 568 -14.71 -24.58 -9.93
CA ASP A 568 -15.00 -24.91 -11.33
C ASP A 568 -14.75 -26.40 -11.62
N GLU A 569 -13.68 -26.97 -11.08
CA GLU A 569 -13.41 -28.42 -11.16
C GLU A 569 -14.34 -29.24 -10.26
N PHE A 570 -14.89 -28.64 -9.21
CA PHE A 570 -15.79 -29.34 -8.28
C PHE A 570 -17.27 -29.33 -8.76
N ILE A 571 -17.71 -28.20 -9.34
CA ILE A 571 -19.07 -27.99 -9.84
C ILE A 571 -18.99 -27.46 -11.28
N LEU A 572 -19.27 -28.35 -12.23
CA LEU A 572 -19.24 -28.07 -13.66
C LEU A 572 -20.65 -27.82 -14.18
N ALA A 573 -20.86 -26.64 -14.77
CA ALA A 573 -22.17 -26.23 -15.32
C ALA A 573 -23.35 -26.36 -14.34
N GLY A 574 -23.08 -26.20 -13.03
CA GLY A 574 -24.08 -26.35 -11.97
C GLY A 574 -24.30 -27.79 -11.52
N GLU A 575 -23.57 -28.77 -12.05
CA GLU A 575 -23.64 -30.17 -11.59
C GLU A 575 -22.40 -30.54 -10.77
N LEU A 576 -22.61 -31.25 -9.66
CA LEU A 576 -21.53 -31.78 -8.83
C LEU A 576 -20.80 -32.89 -9.58
N GLN A 577 -19.47 -32.79 -9.69
CA GLN A 577 -18.68 -33.83 -10.35
C GLN A 577 -18.45 -35.02 -9.40
N GLU A 578 -18.76 -36.23 -9.86
CA GLU A 578 -18.48 -37.46 -9.11
C GLU A 578 -16.98 -37.64 -8.91
N THR A 579 -16.54 -37.67 -7.64
CA THR A 579 -15.20 -38.10 -7.26
C THR A 579 -15.23 -39.58 -6.89
N SER A 580 -14.20 -40.33 -7.26
CA SER A 580 -14.14 -41.80 -7.40
C SER A 580 -14.38 -42.65 -6.13
N ASN A 581 -14.80 -42.06 -5.00
CA ASN A 581 -15.05 -42.76 -3.74
C ASN A 581 -16.51 -43.19 -3.49
N TYR A 582 -17.45 -42.92 -4.40
CA TYR A 582 -18.85 -43.36 -4.26
C TYR A 582 -19.25 -44.38 -5.32
N ARG A 583 -18.99 -45.67 -5.07
CA ARG A 583 -19.53 -46.78 -5.90
C ARG A 583 -20.72 -47.50 -5.30
N GLU A 584 -21.14 -47.19 -4.08
CA GLU A 584 -22.25 -47.88 -3.43
C GLU A 584 -23.14 -46.89 -2.66
N ASN A 585 -24.00 -46.17 -3.39
CA ASN A 585 -25.43 -45.98 -3.07
C ASN A 585 -26.06 -44.85 -3.91
N GLY A 586 -26.91 -45.26 -4.87
CA GLY A 586 -27.88 -44.39 -5.52
C GLY A 586 -27.32 -43.50 -6.63
N ARG A 587 -27.95 -43.57 -7.82
CA ARG A 587 -27.77 -42.56 -8.87
C ARG A 587 -28.02 -41.18 -8.24
N ILE A 588 -26.99 -40.33 -8.17
CA ILE A 588 -27.19 -38.91 -7.94
C ILE A 588 -27.92 -38.40 -9.19
N GLY A 589 -29.25 -38.32 -9.10
CA GLY A 589 -30.06 -37.66 -10.13
C GLY A 589 -29.53 -36.24 -10.32
N LYS A 590 -29.54 -35.74 -11.56
CA LYS A 590 -29.10 -34.40 -12.00
C LYS A 590 -29.16 -33.36 -10.87
N ALA A 591 -28.05 -33.20 -10.15
CA ALA A 591 -27.96 -32.38 -8.96
C ALA A 591 -27.60 -30.95 -9.41
N GLY A 592 -28.59 -30.06 -9.52
CA GLY A 592 -28.42 -28.73 -10.10
C GLY A 592 -28.16 -27.63 -9.07
N VAL A 593 -26.91 -27.37 -8.73
CA VAL A 593 -26.49 -26.16 -8.00
C VAL A 593 -26.79 -24.93 -8.83
N LYS A 594 -27.64 -24.04 -8.31
CA LYS A 594 -27.95 -22.75 -8.95
C LYS A 594 -26.97 -21.67 -8.50
N ILE A 595 -26.65 -21.67 -7.21
CA ILE A 595 -25.83 -20.63 -6.57
C ILE A 595 -24.97 -21.27 -5.47
N PHE A 596 -23.69 -20.93 -5.45
CA PHE A 596 -22.79 -21.16 -4.32
C PHE A 596 -22.52 -19.82 -3.64
N VAL A 597 -22.65 -19.74 -2.31
CA VAL A 597 -22.35 -18.56 -1.50
C VAL A 597 -21.49 -18.95 -0.31
N LEU A 598 -20.30 -18.37 -0.22
CA LEU A 598 -19.44 -18.40 0.96
C LEU A 598 -19.55 -17.05 1.68
N ALA A 599 -19.96 -17.05 2.95
CA ALA A 599 -20.12 -15.81 3.71
C ALA A 599 -19.67 -15.96 5.16
N ARG A 600 -19.31 -14.86 5.81
CA ARG A 600 -18.84 -14.90 7.21
C ARG A 600 -20.00 -15.00 8.21
N ASP A 601 -19.79 -15.79 9.26
CA ASP A 601 -20.66 -15.88 10.43
C ASP A 601 -20.46 -14.66 11.35
N LYS A 602 -21.57 -14.12 11.84
CA LYS A 602 -21.65 -12.98 12.75
C LYS A 602 -21.06 -13.26 14.14
N HIS A 603 -20.98 -14.53 14.56
CA HIS A 603 -20.68 -14.91 15.95
C HIS A 603 -19.28 -15.46 16.21
N PHE A 604 -18.36 -15.44 15.25
CA PHE A 604 -17.00 -15.99 15.45
C PHE A 604 -15.94 -14.90 15.62
N PRO A 605 -15.23 -14.84 16.76
CA PRO A 605 -14.03 -14.02 16.88
C PRO A 605 -12.92 -14.58 15.98
N LEU A 606 -12.09 -13.71 15.40
CA LEU A 606 -10.87 -14.15 14.71
C LEU A 606 -10.01 -14.99 15.66
N PRO A 607 -9.34 -16.07 15.18
CA PRO A 607 -8.36 -16.75 16.00
C PRO A 607 -7.27 -15.76 16.41
N SER A 608 -6.99 -15.73 17.72
CA SER A 608 -6.00 -14.90 18.40
C SER A 608 -4.59 -15.07 17.86
#